data_AF-A0A354FVZ4-F1
#
_entry.id   AF-A0A354FVZ4-F1
#
_cell.length_a   1.000
_cell.length_b   1.000
_cell.length_c   1.000
_cell.angle_alpha   90.00
_cell.angle_beta   90.00
_cell.angle_gamma   90.00
#
_symmetry.space_group_name_H-M   'P 1'
#
loop_
_entity.id
_entity.type
_entity.pdbx_description
1 polymer ?
#
loop_
_entity_poly.entity_id
_entity_poly.type
_entity_poly.pdbx_seq_one_letter_code
_entity_poly.pdbx_strand_id
1 'polypeptide(L)' 'PPVAPNGKRSFPTKRLTKGINEWNHYYIRAINGEVRLWVNGEEVSGGTNCNPAEGYLCLESEGSPIEFKNIRLRILP' A
#
# COMPACT_ATOMS: atom_id res chain seq x y z
N PRO A 1 -2.21 21.41 4.63
CA PRO A 1 -2.23 19.95 4.33
C PRO A 1 -2.47 19.14 5.60
N PRO A 2 -3.20 18.02 5.56
CA PRO A 2 -3.33 17.13 6.72
C PRO A 2 -1.95 16.57 7.08
N VAL A 3 -1.59 16.68 8.36
CA VAL A 3 -0.35 16.15 8.92
C VAL A 3 -0.75 15.17 10.03
N ALA A 4 -0.04 14.04 10.13
CA ALA A 4 -0.27 13.12 11.23
C ALA A 4 -0.09 13.84 12.59
N PRO A 5 -0.77 13.41 13.67
CA PRO A 5 -0.67 14.07 14.98
C PRO A 5 0.77 14.22 15.50
N ASN A 6 1.67 13.32 15.09
CA ASN A 6 3.09 13.34 15.45
C ASN A 6 3.99 14.10 14.45
N GLY A 7 3.41 14.81 13.48
CA GLY A 7 4.14 15.56 12.47
C GLY A 7 4.81 14.70 11.38
N LYS A 8 4.80 13.37 11.51
CA LYS A 8 5.54 12.47 10.62
C LYS A 8 4.66 11.93 9.51
N ARG A 9 5.15 12.02 8.27
CA ARG A 9 4.54 11.33 7.13
C ARG A 9 4.77 9.81 7.26
N SER A 10 3.84 9.02 6.72
CA SER A 10 4.01 7.57 6.60
C SER A 10 4.94 7.26 5.44
N PHE A 11 6.24 7.38 5.68
CA PHE A 11 7.26 6.88 4.75
C PHE A 11 7.50 5.39 4.99
N PRO A 12 7.86 4.62 3.95
CA PRO A 12 8.22 3.23 4.11
C PRO A 12 9.46 3.08 5.00
N THR A 13 9.49 2.06 5.85
CA THR A 13 10.62 1.76 6.74
C THR A 13 11.86 1.25 5.99
N LYS A 14 11.69 0.75 4.76
CA LYS A 14 12.76 0.25 3.88
C LYS A 14 12.54 0.69 2.43
N ARG A 15 13.63 0.91 1.69
CA ARG A 15 13.60 1.21 0.25
C ARG A 15 13.71 -0.08 -0.57
N LEU A 16 12.58 -0.74 -0.78
CA LEU A 16 12.53 -2.04 -1.46
C LEU A 16 12.05 -1.96 -2.90
N THR A 17 11.64 -0.79 -3.38
CA THR A 17 11.21 -0.61 -4.76
C THR A 17 12.38 -0.74 -5.73
N LYS A 18 12.15 -1.47 -6.81
CA LYS A 18 13.04 -1.57 -7.96
C LYS A 18 12.92 -0.37 -8.89
N GLY A 19 13.86 -0.23 -9.82
CA GLY A 19 13.93 0.89 -10.75
C GLY A 19 12.86 0.86 -11.84
N ILE A 20 12.95 1.82 -12.76
CA ILE A 20 12.09 1.89 -13.94
C ILE A 20 12.28 0.61 -14.78
N ASN A 21 11.20 0.11 -15.39
CA ASN A 21 11.14 -1.12 -16.19
C ASN A 21 11.34 -2.42 -15.40
N GLU A 22 11.37 -2.37 -14.07
CA GLU A 22 11.40 -3.55 -13.22
C GLU A 22 10.06 -3.79 -12.52
N TRP A 23 9.66 -5.06 -12.43
CA TRP A 23 8.44 -5.44 -11.73
C TRP A 23 8.63 -5.41 -10.22
N ASN A 24 7.75 -4.67 -9.55
CA ASN A 24 7.60 -4.70 -8.10
C ASN A 24 6.40 -5.60 -7.73
N HIS A 25 6.56 -6.36 -6.65
CA HIS A 25 5.49 -7.18 -6.08
C HIS A 25 4.95 -6.51 -4.83
N TYR A 26 3.67 -6.15 -4.85
CA TYR A 26 2.98 -5.53 -3.74
C TYR A 26 2.00 -6.54 -3.15
N TYR A 27 2.03 -6.68 -1.83
CA TYR A 27 1.02 -7.42 -1.08
C TYR A 27 0.43 -6.47 -0.04
N ILE A 28 -0.91 -6.45 0.02
CA ILE A 28 -1.67 -5.59 0.93
C ILE A 28 -2.59 -6.49 1.75
N ARG A 29 -2.61 -6.30 3.06
CA ARG A 29 -3.53 -6.98 3.98
C ARG A 29 -4.36 -5.92 4.69
N ALA A 30 -5.68 -6.04 4.61
CA ALA A 30 -6.63 -5.22 5.34
C ALA A 30 -7.53 -6.13 6.20
N ILE A 31 -7.48 -6.00 7.53
CA ILE A 31 -8.27 -6.81 8.48
C ILE A 31 -8.66 -5.90 9.65
N ASN A 32 -9.96 -5.86 10.02
CA ASN A 32 -10.45 -5.17 11.22
C ASN A 32 -9.93 -3.72 11.39
N GLY A 33 -9.90 -2.93 10.31
CA GLY A 33 -9.41 -1.55 10.34
C GLY A 33 -7.89 -1.39 10.45
N GLU A 34 -7.13 -2.48 10.32
CA GLU A 34 -5.68 -2.47 10.09
C GLU A 34 -5.37 -2.63 8.61
N VAL A 35 -4.45 -1.82 8.09
CA VAL A 35 -3.85 -2.01 6.76
C VAL A 35 -2.34 -2.19 6.90
N ARG A 36 -1.78 -3.16 6.18
CA ARG A 36 -0.34 -3.43 6.12
C ARG A 36 0.10 -3.60 4.67
N LEU A 37 1.28 -3.09 4.35
CA LEU A 37 1.87 -3.09 3.02
C LEU A 37 3.21 -3.81 3.04
N TRP A 38 3.38 -4.77 2.12
CA TRP A 38 4.63 -5.39 1.78
C TRP A 38 5.05 -5.01 0.37
N VAL A 39 6.33 -4.71 0.20
CA VAL A 39 6.96 -4.45 -1.09
C VAL A 39 8.11 -5.42 -1.27
N ASN A 40 8.09 -6.20 -2.35
CA ASN A 40 9.11 -7.18 -2.69
C ASN A 40 9.47 -8.16 -1.55
N GLY A 41 8.48 -8.55 -0.75
CA GLY A 41 8.61 -9.62 0.25
C GLY A 41 8.70 -9.15 1.70
N GLU A 42 8.88 -7.85 1.97
CA GLU A 42 8.99 -7.35 3.36
C GLU A 42 7.99 -6.25 3.66
N GLU A 43 7.54 -6.19 4.92
CA GLU A 43 6.61 -5.18 5.40
C GLU A 43 7.32 -3.81 5.47
N VAL A 44 6.70 -2.79 4.91
CA VAL A 44 7.30 -1.44 4.84
C VAL A 44 6.44 -0.35 5.44
N SER A 45 5.12 -0.53 5.54
CA SER A 45 4.23 0.51 6.05
C SER A 45 2.87 -0.08 6.48
N GLY A 46 2.09 0.73 7.19
CA GLY A 46 0.75 0.38 7.59
C GLY A 46 0.00 1.51 8.30
N GLY A 47 -1.27 1.24 8.57
CA GLY A 47 -2.16 2.07 9.38
C GLY A 47 -3.05 1.19 10.26
N THR A 48 -3.56 1.77 11.34
CA THR A 48 -4.54 1.15 12.23
C THR A 48 -5.68 2.14 12.47
N ASN A 49 -6.80 1.66 13.02
CA ASN A 49 -7.97 2.47 13.30
C ASN A 49 -8.53 3.19 12.05
N CYS A 50 -8.48 2.52 10.89
CA CYS A 50 -9.12 3.01 9.68
C CYS A 50 -10.63 3.09 9.88
N ASN A 51 -11.21 4.27 9.65
CA ASN A 51 -12.65 4.52 9.71
C ASN A 51 -13.08 5.42 8.53
N PRO A 52 -13.88 4.93 7.57
CA PRO A 52 -14.44 3.58 7.50
C PRO A 52 -13.38 2.47 7.33
N ALA A 53 -13.71 1.25 7.77
CA ALA A 53 -12.85 0.06 7.65
C ALA A 53 -13.11 -0.73 6.36
N GLU A 54 -13.94 -0.19 5.45
CA GLU A 54 -14.35 -0.78 4.18
C GLU A 54 -14.36 0.28 3.07
N GLY A 55 -14.26 -0.17 1.82
CA GLY A 55 -14.26 0.71 0.66
C GLY A 55 -13.84 0.01 -0.63
N TYR A 56 -13.57 0.82 -1.65
CA TYR A 56 -13.15 0.34 -2.97
C TYR A 56 -11.62 0.27 -3.08
N LEU A 57 -11.14 -0.66 -3.92
CA LEU A 57 -9.76 -0.68 -4.38
C LEU A 57 -9.64 0.16 -5.66
N CYS A 58 -8.62 1.00 -5.73
CA CYS A 58 -8.34 1.84 -6.89
C CYS A 58 -6.90 1.59 -7.36
N LEU A 59 -6.70 1.54 -8.68
CA LEU A 59 -5.39 1.56 -9.31
C LEU A 59 -5.16 2.97 -9.85
N GLU A 60 -4.14 3.64 -9.32
CA GLU A 60 -3.81 5.01 -9.67
C GLU A 60 -2.61 5.07 -10.62
N SER A 61 -2.65 6.04 -11.53
CA SER A 61 -1.55 6.46 -12.39
C SER A 61 -1.47 7.98 -12.34
N GLU A 62 -0.36 8.53 -11.86
CA GLU A 62 -0.13 9.97 -11.80
C GLU A 62 1.09 10.34 -12.67
N GLY A 63 0.85 11.12 -13.73
CA GLY A 63 1.90 11.74 -14.54
C GLY A 63 2.72 10.84 -15.46
N SER A 64 2.60 9.51 -15.38
CA SER A 64 3.31 8.57 -16.26
C SER A 64 2.56 7.24 -16.42
N PRO A 65 2.69 6.55 -17.57
CA PRO A 65 2.10 5.23 -17.76
C PRO A 65 2.58 4.22 -16.71
N ILE A 66 1.65 3.37 -16.27
CA ILE A 66 1.92 2.26 -15.35
C ILE A 66 1.23 1.00 -15.86
N GLU A 67 1.90 -0.15 -15.69
CA GLU A 67 1.37 -1.45 -16.05
C GLU A 67 1.12 -2.28 -14.78
N PHE A 68 -0.03 -2.95 -14.73
CA PHE A 68 -0.38 -3.87 -13.66
C PHE A 68 -0.61 -5.28 -14.21
N LYS A 69 -0.17 -6.29 -13.48
CA LYS A 69 -0.45 -7.70 -13.79
C LYS A 69 -0.57 -8.52 -12.51
N ASN A 70 -1.17 -9.72 -12.63
CA ASN A 70 -1.33 -10.67 -11.53
C ASN A 70 -2.08 -10.10 -10.31
N ILE A 71 -3.07 -9.24 -10.56
CA ILE A 71 -3.93 -8.70 -9.49
C ILE A 71 -4.85 -9.81 -9.00
N ARG A 72 -4.73 -10.14 -7.72
CA ARG A 72 -5.50 -11.20 -7.07
C ARG A 72 -6.09 -10.66 -5.78
N LEU A 73 -7.36 -10.96 -5.55
CA LEU A 73 -8.08 -10.58 -4.35
C LEU A 73 -8.51 -11.84 -3.60
N ARG A 74 -8.32 -11.84 -2.29
CA ARG A 74 -8.87 -12.86 -1.38
C ARG A 74 -9.58 -12.14 -0.25
N ILE A 75 -10.87 -12.40 -0.11
CA ILE A 75 -11.64 -11.92 1.03
C ILE A 75 -11.12 -12.62 2.29
N LEU A 76 -10.93 -11.85 3.35
CA LEU A 76 -10.43 -12.32 4.64
C LEU A 76 -11.60 -12.40 5.64
N PRO A 77 -11.51 -13.27 6.67
CA PRO A 77 -12.52 -13.38 7.72
C PRO A 77 -12.68 -12.10 8.53
#